data_AF-A0A7S1CF55-F1
#
_entry.id   AF-A0A7S1CF55-F1
#
_cell.length_a   1.000
_cell.length_b   1.000
_cell.length_c   1.000
_cell.angle_alpha   90.00
_cell.angle_beta   90.00
_cell.angle_gamma   90.00
#
_symmetry.space_group_name_H-M   'P 1'
#
loop_
_entity.id
_entity.type
_entity.pdbx_description
1 polymer ?
#
loop_
_entity_poly.entity_id
_entity_poly.type
_entity_poly.pdbx_seq_one_letter_code
_entity_poly.pdbx_strand_id
1 'polypeptide(L)'
;GARVLAAAGTAGRVDSGVSALTRRQRVYASATQAVIDAYAKSGRVRRVDASAGIDRVTADCLKAAQPKIVFVLGGPGSGKGTQCEKIVAKYGYTHLSAGDLLRAEV
;
A
#
# COMPACT_ATOMS: atom_id res chain seq x y z
N GLY A 1 22.07 7.96 6.55
CA GLY A 1 23.53 8.13 6.38
C GLY A 1 23.98 7.38 5.14
N ALA A 2 24.73 8.05 4.27
CA ALA A 2 25.65 7.55 3.25
C ALA A 2 25.18 6.45 2.26
N ARG A 3 24.91 6.84 1.00
CA ARG A 3 25.18 6.00 -0.19
C ARG A 3 25.06 6.76 -1.53
N VAL A 4 25.82 7.84 -1.73
CA VAL A 4 26.21 8.32 -3.08
C VAL A 4 27.52 9.10 -2.95
N LEU A 5 28.69 8.45 -3.01
CA LEU A 5 29.96 9.15 -3.29
C LEU A 5 31.10 8.17 -3.58
N ALA A 6 31.35 7.95 -4.86
CA ALA A 6 32.63 7.54 -5.47
C ALA A 6 32.41 7.66 -7.00
N ALA A 7 33.24 8.25 -7.84
CA ALA A 7 34.51 8.97 -7.71
C ALA A 7 34.60 9.89 -8.95
N ALA A 8 35.10 11.12 -8.81
CA ALA A 8 35.55 11.92 -9.96
C ALA A 8 36.65 12.87 -9.50
N GLY A 9 37.86 12.61 -9.99
CA GLY A 9 38.99 13.50 -9.82
C GLY A 9 38.83 14.80 -10.59
N THR A 10 39.69 15.76 -10.21
CA THR A 10 40.04 17.00 -10.89
C THR A 10 38.97 18.10 -10.99
N ALA A 11 39.09 19.03 -10.04
CA ALA A 11 38.99 20.49 -10.16
C ALA A 11 38.29 21.09 -11.41
N GLY A 12 37.12 21.73 -11.18
CA GLY A 12 36.56 22.74 -12.09
C GLY A 12 35.03 22.72 -12.19
N ARG A 13 34.35 23.63 -11.48
CA ARG A 13 32.93 24.08 -11.61
C ARG A 13 31.88 23.05 -12.09
N VAL A 14 30.98 22.57 -11.20
CA VAL A 14 29.61 22.14 -11.59
C VAL A 14 28.67 22.06 -10.37
N ASP A 15 28.13 23.21 -9.95
CA ASP A 15 26.97 23.36 -9.04
C ASP A 15 25.63 23.02 -9.76
N SER A 16 25.70 22.57 -11.01
CA SER A 16 24.57 22.41 -11.94
C SER A 16 24.06 20.96 -12.08
N GLY A 17 24.80 19.94 -11.63
CA GLY A 17 24.39 18.54 -11.75
C GLY A 17 23.44 18.07 -10.63
N VAL A 18 23.76 18.45 -9.39
CA VAL A 18 22.96 18.12 -8.19
C VAL A 18 21.62 18.85 -8.21
N SER A 19 21.59 20.08 -8.73
CA SER A 19 20.37 20.90 -8.81
C SER A 19 19.34 20.38 -9.81
N ALA A 20 19.76 19.82 -10.96
CA ALA A 20 18.85 19.23 -11.95
C ALA A 20 18.17 17.95 -11.46
N LEU A 21 18.92 17.03 -10.82
CA LEU A 21 18.39 15.81 -10.20
C LEU A 21 17.46 16.15 -9.02
N THR A 22 17.83 17.12 -8.19
CA THR A 22 17.00 17.60 -7.07
C THR A 22 15.71 18.24 -7.58
N ARG A 23 15.78 19.03 -8.67
CA ARG A 23 14.58 19.63 -9.30
C ARG A 23 13.64 18.54 -9.84
N ARG A 24 14.18 17.49 -10.48
CA ARG A 24 13.37 16.35 -10.96
C ARG A 24 12.71 15.60 -9.81
N GLN A 25 13.44 15.32 -8.73
CA GLN A 25 12.87 14.66 -7.55
C GLN A 25 11.77 15.50 -6.89
N ARG A 26 11.95 16.82 -6.80
CA ARG A 26 10.94 17.73 -6.24
C ARG A 26 9.67 17.80 -7.09
N VAL A 27 9.81 17.92 -8.41
CA VAL A 27 8.66 17.93 -9.33
C VAL A 27 7.93 16.59 -9.28
N TYR A 28 8.66 15.48 -9.26
CA TYR A 28 8.06 14.15 -9.14
C TYR A 28 7.29 13.98 -7.82
N ALA A 29 7.89 14.35 -6.70
CA ALA A 29 7.22 14.31 -5.40
C ALA A 29 5.96 15.17 -5.38
N SER A 30 6.02 16.41 -5.85
CA SER A 30 4.87 17.31 -5.87
C SER A 30 3.76 16.84 -6.82
N ALA A 31 4.11 16.37 -8.01
CA ALA A 31 3.12 15.93 -9.00
C ALA A 31 2.44 14.61 -8.60
N THR A 32 3.17 13.70 -7.94
CA THR A 32 2.62 12.41 -7.53
C THR A 32 1.88 12.47 -6.20
N GLN A 33 2.13 13.46 -5.34
CA GLN A 33 1.49 13.57 -4.04
C GLN A 33 -0.04 13.64 -4.13
N ALA A 34 -0.59 14.38 -5.10
CA ALA A 34 -2.04 14.47 -5.29
C ALA A 34 -2.68 13.10 -5.60
N VAL A 35 -2.00 12.27 -6.40
CA VAL A 35 -2.45 10.91 -6.71
C VAL A 35 -2.38 10.04 -5.46
N ILE A 36 -1.26 10.07 -4.73
CA ILE A 36 -1.08 9.31 -3.48
C ILE A 36 -2.18 9.69 -2.47
N ASP A 37 -2.45 10.98 -2.29
CA ASP A 37 -3.46 11.46 -1.35
C ASP A 37 -4.87 11.03 -1.74
N ALA A 38 -5.20 11.04 -3.04
CA ALA A 38 -6.48 10.55 -3.54
C ALA A 38 -6.70 9.07 -3.19
N TYR A 39 -5.70 8.21 -3.40
CA TYR A 39 -5.80 6.80 -3.02
C TYR A 39 -5.73 6.58 -1.51
N ALA A 40 -4.97 7.39 -0.78
CA ALA A 40 -4.80 7.28 0.67
C ALA A 40 -6.11 7.52 1.43
N LYS A 41 -6.93 8.48 0.98
CA LYS A 41 -8.28 8.74 1.54
C LYS A 41 -9.19 7.51 1.51
N SER A 42 -8.99 6.63 0.54
CA SER A 42 -9.76 5.38 0.40
C SER A 42 -9.11 4.16 1.07
N GLY A 43 -8.02 4.34 1.84
CA GLY A 43 -7.31 3.24 2.50
C GLY A 43 -6.57 2.29 1.55
N ARG A 44 -6.37 2.69 0.29
CA ARG A 44 -5.76 1.86 -0.77
C ARG A 44 -4.24 1.98 -0.87
N VAL A 45 -3.64 2.94 -0.17
CA VAL A 45 -2.19 3.12 -0.18
C VAL A 45 -1.53 2.26 0.91
N ARG A 46 -0.51 1.50 0.52
CA ARG A 46 0.45 0.85 1.43
C ARG A 46 1.80 1.51 1.22
N ARG A 47 2.45 1.93 2.30
CA ARG A 47 3.80 2.52 2.25
C ARG A 47 4.82 1.45 2.58
N VAL A 48 5.87 1.34 1.76
CA VAL A 48 7.00 0.43 1.94
C VAL A 48 8.27 1.28 1.96
N ASP A 49 9.18 1.00 2.90
CA ASP A 49 10.46 1.70 3.02
C ASP A 49 11.46 1.12 2.01
N ALA A 50 11.73 1.87 0.95
CA ALA A 50 12.66 1.48 -0.10
C ALA A 50 14.15 1.63 0.29
N SER A 51 14.47 2.12 1.49
CA SER A 51 15.86 2.25 1.97
C SER A 51 16.44 0.97 2.58
N ALA A 52 15.60 -0.04 2.82
CA ALA A 52 16.00 -1.35 3.33
C ALA A 52 16.68 -2.23 2.25
N GLY A 53 17.24 -3.37 2.67
CA GLY A 53 17.78 -4.37 1.73
C GLY A 53 16.70 -4.95 0.81
N ILE A 54 17.08 -5.33 -0.41
CA ILE A 54 16.17 -5.76 -1.49
C ILE A 54 15.21 -6.86 -1.03
N ASP A 55 15.69 -7.87 -0.30
CA ASP A 55 14.85 -8.97 0.19
C ASP A 55 13.78 -8.49 1.16
N ARG A 56 14.14 -7.54 2.04
CA ARG A 56 13.20 -6.95 3.00
C ARG A 56 12.14 -6.11 2.30
N VAL A 57 12.54 -5.28 1.32
CA VAL A 57 11.60 -4.50 0.51
C VAL A 57 10.65 -5.42 -0.25
N THR A 58 11.18 -6.50 -0.82
CA THR A 58 10.38 -7.51 -1.54
C THR A 58 9.36 -8.18 -0.61
N ALA A 59 9.78 -8.59 0.58
CA ALA A 59 8.89 -9.19 1.57
C ALA A 59 7.76 -8.22 2.01
N ASP A 60 8.10 -6.95 2.23
CA ASP A 60 7.12 -5.92 2.60
C ASP A 60 6.11 -5.65 1.47
N CYS A 61 6.57 -5.62 0.22
CA CYS A 61 5.69 -5.53 -0.95
C CYS A 61 4.74 -6.73 -1.05
N LEU A 62 5.24 -7.96 -0.89
CA LEU A 62 4.43 -9.17 -0.90
C LEU A 62 3.38 -9.16 0.22
N LYS A 63 3.77 -8.76 1.43
CA LYS A 63 2.86 -8.60 2.57
C LYS A 63 1.80 -7.53 2.31
N ALA A 64 2.16 -6.42 1.68
CA ALA A 64 1.25 -5.34 1.33
C ALA A 64 0.22 -5.76 0.26
N ALA A 65 0.60 -6.68 -0.64
CA ALA A 65 -0.23 -7.20 -1.72
C ALA A 65 -1.20 -8.31 -1.28
N GLN A 66 -1.04 -8.88 -0.09
CA GLN A 66 -1.93 -9.94 0.38
C GLN A 66 -3.39 -9.44 0.51
N PRO A 67 -4.38 -10.22 0.05
CA PRO A 67 -5.78 -9.87 0.24
C PRO A 67 -6.13 -9.87 1.74
N LYS A 68 -6.95 -8.91 2.16
CA LYS A 68 -7.48 -8.87 3.52
C LYS A 68 -8.69 -9.79 3.60
N ILE A 69 -8.56 -10.88 4.35
CA ILE A 69 -9.64 -11.84 4.63
C ILE A 69 -10.04 -11.69 6.09
N VAL A 70 -11.33 -11.52 6.35
CA VAL A 70 -11.88 -11.37 7.71
C VAL A 70 -12.89 -12.49 7.95
N PHE A 71 -12.63 -13.31 8.97
CA PHE A 71 -13.57 -14.33 9.42
C PHE A 71 -14.47 -13.76 10.52
N VAL A 72 -15.78 -13.82 10.32
CA VAL A 72 -16.78 -13.42 11.31
C VAL A 72 -17.39 -14.69 11.91
N LEU A 73 -17.02 -14.99 13.16
CA LEU A 73 -17.36 -16.23 13.86
C LEU A 73 -18.35 -15.97 15.01
N GLY A 74 -19.18 -16.96 15.33
CA GLY A 74 -20.15 -16.88 16.43
C GLY A 74 -21.30 -17.88 16.28
N GLY A 75 -22.00 -18.17 17.39
CA GLY A 75 -23.11 -19.12 17.43
C GLY A 75 -24.33 -18.72 16.56
N PRO A 76 -25.30 -19.63 16.36
CA PRO A 76 -26.55 -19.30 15.67
C PRO A 76 -27.25 -18.08 16.29
N GLY A 77 -27.85 -17.22 15.48
CA GLY A 77 -28.55 -16.02 15.96
C GLY A 77 -27.66 -14.85 16.43
N SER A 78 -26.32 -14.99 16.45
CA SER A 78 -25.41 -13.94 16.95
C SER A 78 -25.30 -12.67 16.07
N GLY A 79 -26.11 -12.54 15.01
CA GLY A 79 -26.14 -11.36 14.14
C GLY A 79 -24.98 -11.22 13.14
N LYS A 80 -24.23 -12.29 12.83
CA LYS A 80 -23.09 -12.25 11.90
C LYS A 80 -23.43 -11.62 10.54
N GLY A 81 -24.53 -12.06 9.93
CA GLY A 81 -24.98 -11.55 8.63
C GLY A 81 -25.20 -10.04 8.65
N THR A 82 -25.96 -9.54 9.64
CA THR A 82 -26.20 -8.10 9.84
C THR A 82 -24.92 -7.29 10.05
N GLN A 83 -23.92 -7.85 10.76
CA GLN A 83 -22.63 -7.20 10.91
C GLN A 83 -21.84 -7.19 9.60
N CYS A 84 -21.82 -8.31 8.87
CA CYS A 84 -21.19 -8.40 7.55
C CYS A 84 -21.79 -7.38 6.56
N GLU A 85 -23.11 -7.21 6.52
CA GLU A 85 -23.79 -6.20 5.68
C GLU A 85 -23.29 -4.78 5.98
N LYS A 86 -23.14 -4.42 7.26
CA LYS A 86 -22.58 -3.12 7.67
C LYS A 86 -21.12 -2.96 7.23
N ILE A 87 -20.32 -4.04 7.31
CA ILE A 87 -18.92 -4.04 6.87
C ILE A 87 -18.83 -3.87 5.36
N VAL A 88 -19.67 -4.57 4.59
CA VAL A 88 -19.77 -4.44 3.13
C VAL A 88 -20.13 -3.00 2.77
N ALA A 89 -21.18 -2.44 3.37
CA ALA A 89 -21.63 -1.08 3.07
C ALA A 89 -20.57 -0.02 3.40
N LYS A 90 -19.86 -0.17 4.53
CA LYS A 90 -18.88 0.82 4.99
C LYS A 90 -17.53 0.73 4.27
N TYR A 91 -17.08 -0.47 3.95
CA TYR A 91 -15.70 -0.71 3.51
C TYR A 91 -15.59 -1.37 2.13
N GLY A 92 -16.71 -1.72 1.49
CA GLY A 92 -16.73 -2.30 0.14
C GLY A 92 -16.16 -3.72 0.05
N TYR A 93 -16.20 -4.48 1.15
CA TYR A 93 -15.81 -5.90 1.11
C TYR A 93 -16.82 -6.72 0.31
N THR A 94 -16.36 -7.83 -0.26
CA THR A 94 -17.25 -8.90 -0.73
C THR A 94 -17.57 -9.81 0.46
N HIS A 95 -18.86 -10.06 0.71
CA HIS A 95 -19.30 -10.97 1.76
C HIS A 95 -19.58 -12.35 1.16
N LEU A 96 -18.92 -13.37 1.72
CA LEU A 96 -19.15 -14.78 1.41
C LEU A 96 -19.74 -15.46 2.64
N SER A 97 -20.98 -15.92 2.54
CA SER A 97 -21.70 -16.58 3.63
C SER A 97 -21.62 -18.08 3.45
N ALA A 98 -20.85 -18.76 4.32
CA ALA A 98 -20.77 -20.21 4.31
C ALA A 98 -22.15 -20.88 4.47
N GLY A 99 -23.06 -20.28 5.26
CA GLY A 99 -24.41 -20.79 5.42
C GLY A 99 -25.25 -20.72 4.14
N ASP A 100 -25.08 -19.68 3.32
CA ASP A 100 -25.78 -19.56 2.03
C ASP A 100 -25.21 -20.52 1.00
N LEU A 101 -23.88 -20.62 0.94
CA LEU A 101 -23.18 -21.58 0.08
C LEU A 101 -23.61 -23.02 0.39
N LEU A 102 -23.71 -23.39 1.67
CA LEU A 102 -24.12 -24.74 2.07
C LEU A 102 -25.60 -25.03 1.79
N ARG A 103 -26.49 -24.03 1.83
CA ARG A 103 -27.91 -24.21 1.50
C ARG A 103 -28.18 -24.29 0.01
N ALA A 104 -27.30 -23.71 -0.82
CA ALA A 104 -27.42 -23.75 -2.27
C ALA A 104 -27.07 -25.13 -2.88
N GLU A 105 -26.45 -26.01 -2.10
CA GLU A 105 -25.99 -27.34 -2.52
C GLU A 105 -26.98 -28.47 -2.15
N VAL A 106 -28.22 -28.14 -1.73
CA VAL A 106 -29.26 -29.11 -1.32
C VAL A 106 -30.57 -28.86 -2.03
#